data_AF-A0A7C5XP20-F1
#
_entry.id   AF-A0A7C5XP20-F1
#
_cell.length_a   1.000
_cell.length_b   1.000
_cell.length_c   1.000
_cell.angle_alpha   90.00
_cell.angle_beta   90.00
_cell.angle_gamma   90.00
#
_symmetry.space_group_name_H-M   'P 1'
#
loop_
_entity.id
_entity.type
_entity.pdbx_description
1 polymer ?
#
loop_
_entity_poly.entity_id
_entity_poly.type
_entity_poly.pdbx_seq_one_letter_code
_entity_poly.pdbx_strand_id
1 'polypeptide(L)'
;PVPRGAVLTRADLALRERDTATLPLGYLTRIEAAVGQRARRALPAGAVVAPGALERTPVVRRGQRVILLARSGAVEVRAAAVALADAAAGERVSVRNLRSRRVVEGVAVREGVVRVTL
;
A
#
# COMPACT_ATOMS: atom_id res chain seq x y z
N PRO A 1 -16.66 0.38 -13.22
CA PRO A 1 -16.52 1.75 -12.69
C PRO A 1 -16.09 1.65 -11.22
N VAL A 2 -15.26 2.57 -10.73
CA VAL A 2 -14.72 2.51 -9.35
C VAL A 2 -15.29 3.68 -8.54
N PRO A 3 -16.03 3.43 -7.45
CA PRO A 3 -16.61 4.50 -6.65
C PRO A 3 -15.54 5.21 -5.81
N ARG A 4 -15.85 6.43 -5.36
CA ARG A 4 -15.01 7.16 -4.39
C ARG A 4 -14.81 6.31 -3.14
N GLY A 5 -13.57 6.23 -2.65
CA GLY A 5 -13.23 5.47 -1.45
C GLY A 5 -13.00 3.98 -1.69
N ALA A 6 -13.20 3.45 -2.90
CA ALA A 6 -12.85 2.06 -3.20
C ALA A 6 -11.34 1.88 -3.35
N VAL A 7 -10.84 0.74 -2.88
CA VAL A 7 -9.45 0.29 -3.10
C VAL A 7 -9.36 -0.31 -4.49
N LEU A 8 -8.38 0.14 -5.28
CA LEU A 8 -8.18 -0.36 -6.64
C LEU A 8 -7.53 -1.75 -6.59
N THR A 9 -8.14 -2.69 -7.30
CA THR A 9 -7.58 -4.02 -7.53
C THR A 9 -7.08 -4.16 -8.97
N ARG A 10 -6.37 -5.26 -9.27
CA ARG A 10 -5.96 -5.54 -10.66
C ARG A 10 -7.15 -5.68 -11.61
N ALA A 11 -8.32 -6.11 -11.12
CA ALA A 11 -9.52 -6.28 -11.94
C ALA A 11 -10.16 -4.95 -12.36
N ASP A 12 -9.88 -3.87 -11.62
CA ASP A 12 -10.41 -2.53 -11.91
C ASP A 12 -9.57 -1.76 -12.95
N LEU A 13 -8.42 -2.31 -13.34
CA LEU A 13 -7.36 -1.62 -14.07
C LEU A 13 -7.02 -2.36 -15.37
N ALA A 14 -6.75 -1.59 -16.42
CA ALA A 14 -6.22 -2.09 -17.68
C ALA A 14 -5.25 -1.08 -18.27
N LEU A 15 -4.19 -1.56 -18.93
CA LEU A 15 -3.31 -0.72 -19.73
C LEU A 15 -3.94 -0.50 -21.10
N ARG A 16 -3.90 0.74 -21.57
CA ARG A 16 -4.39 1.14 -22.89
C ARG A 16 -3.41 2.14 -23.49
N GLU A 17 -3.18 2.02 -24.78
CA GLU A 17 -2.43 3.00 -25.55
C GLU A 17 -3.30 4.25 -25.77
N ARG A 18 -2.74 5.42 -25.47
CA ARG A 18 -3.38 6.73 -25.66
C ARG A 18 -2.32 7.77 -25.96
N ASP A 19 -2.71 8.78 -26.72
CA ASP A 19 -1.88 9.95 -26.96
C ASP A 19 -1.64 10.72 -25.65
N THR A 20 -0.39 10.76 -25.21
CA THR A 20 0.03 11.44 -23.99
C THR A 20 -0.13 12.96 -24.06
N ALA A 21 -0.13 13.56 -25.26
CA ALA A 21 -0.33 15.00 -25.43
C ALA A 21 -1.71 15.46 -24.93
N THR A 22 -2.67 14.53 -24.86
CA THR A 22 -4.04 14.78 -24.37
C THR A 22 -4.20 14.59 -22.85
N LEU A 23 -3.13 14.28 -22.11
CA LEU A 23 -3.17 13.87 -20.70
C LEU A 23 -2.36 14.79 -19.75
N PRO A 24 -2.76 16.07 -19.58
CA PRO A 24 -2.00 17.05 -18.82
C PRO A 24 -1.96 16.79 -17.31
N LEU A 25 -2.91 16.01 -16.77
CA LEU A 25 -3.01 15.70 -15.34
C LEU A 25 -2.10 14.55 -14.88
N GLY A 26 -1.28 14.01 -15.79
CA GLY A 26 -0.43 12.85 -15.55
C GLY A 26 -1.18 11.53 -15.67
N TYR A 27 -0.41 10.45 -15.79
CA TYR A 27 -0.92 9.10 -16.01
C TYR A 27 -0.02 8.07 -15.32
N LEU A 28 -0.58 6.90 -15.03
CA LEU A 28 0.18 5.75 -14.53
C LEU A 28 0.47 4.79 -15.68
N THR A 29 1.73 4.37 -15.80
CA THR A 29 2.19 3.43 -16.84
C THR A 29 2.23 1.99 -16.37
N ARG A 30 2.05 1.74 -15.06
CA ARG A 30 2.07 0.42 -14.44
C ARG A 30 0.85 0.24 -13.56
N ILE A 31 0.18 -0.91 -13.69
CA ILE A 31 -1.00 -1.26 -12.87
C ILE A 31 -0.59 -1.33 -11.39
N GLU A 32 0.59 -1.85 -11.11
CA GLU A 32 1.16 -1.99 -9.76
C GLU A 32 1.30 -0.66 -9.04
N ALA A 33 1.44 0.45 -9.77
CA ALA A 33 1.49 1.77 -9.17
C ALA A 33 0.13 2.21 -8.61
N ALA A 34 -0.98 1.66 -9.09
CA ALA A 34 -2.34 2.01 -8.67
C ALA A 34 -2.96 0.99 -7.69
N VAL A 35 -2.62 -0.28 -7.83
CA VAL A 35 -3.19 -1.37 -7.01
C VAL A 35 -2.93 -1.12 -5.52
N GLY A 36 -3.96 -1.28 -4.70
CA GLY A 36 -3.90 -1.07 -3.25
C GLY A 36 -4.06 0.39 -2.82
N GLN A 37 -4.04 1.34 -3.76
CA GLN A 37 -4.44 2.72 -3.48
C GLN A 37 -5.96 2.87 -3.51
N ARG A 38 -6.47 3.93 -2.88
CA ARG A 38 -7.89 4.23 -2.79
C ARG A 38 -8.25 5.36 -3.75
N ALA A 39 -9.41 5.29 -4.39
CA ALA A 39 -9.87 6.34 -5.28
C ALA A 39 -10.34 7.57 -4.48
N ARG A 40 -9.69 8.73 -4.66
CA ARG A 40 -10.10 10.00 -4.02
C ARG A 40 -11.45 10.52 -4.53
N ARG A 41 -11.81 10.14 -5.75
CA ARG A 41 -13.05 10.48 -6.46
C ARG A 41 -13.55 9.27 -7.23
N ALA A 42 -14.81 9.28 -7.65
CA ALA A 42 -15.33 8.24 -8.53
C ALA A 42 -14.59 8.25 -9.88
N LEU A 43 -14.19 7.06 -10.36
CA LEU A 43 -13.55 6.85 -11.65
C LEU A 43 -14.53 6.11 -12.57
N PRO A 44 -15.05 6.75 -13.62
CA PRO A 44 -15.89 6.07 -14.60
C PRO A 44 -15.07 5.04 -15.39
N ALA A 45 -15.76 4.07 -15.99
CA ALA A 45 -15.10 3.09 -16.84
C ALA A 45 -14.39 3.78 -18.02
N GLY A 46 -13.14 3.39 -18.30
CA GLY A 46 -12.32 4.00 -19.35
C GLY A 46 -11.68 5.36 -18.98
N ALA A 47 -11.87 5.84 -17.74
CA ALA A 47 -11.15 7.02 -17.25
C ALA A 47 -9.65 6.73 -17.12
N VAL A 48 -8.83 7.73 -17.44
CA VAL A 48 -7.38 7.67 -17.18
C VAL A 48 -7.14 7.88 -15.70
N VAL A 49 -6.37 6.98 -15.09
CA VAL A 49 -6.01 7.07 -13.68
C VAL A 49 -4.81 7.99 -13.53
N ALA A 50 -5.09 9.24 -13.15
CA ALA A 50 -4.06 10.21 -12.79
C ALA A 50 -3.56 9.94 -11.35
N PRO A 51 -2.27 10.15 -11.04
CA PRO A 51 -1.73 9.95 -9.69
C PRO A 51 -2.49 10.74 -8.61
N GLY A 52 -2.90 11.98 -8.90
CA GLY A 52 -3.67 12.82 -7.98
C GLY A 52 -5.10 12.34 -7.70
N ALA A 53 -5.62 11.41 -8.50
CA ALA A 53 -6.93 10.79 -8.28
C ALA A 53 -6.88 9.62 -7.28
N LEU A 54 -5.69 9.20 -6.87
CA LEU A 54 -5.46 8.14 -5.90
C LEU A 54 -4.96 8.70 -4.57
N GLU A 55 -5.28 8.01 -3.49
CA GLU A 55 -4.69 8.20 -2.18
C GLU A 55 -4.18 6.89 -1.63
N ARG A 56 -2.99 6.94 -1.03
CA ARG A 56 -2.45 5.81 -0.30
C ARG A 56 -3.20 5.71 1.03
N THR A 57 -3.96 4.63 1.19
CA THR A 57 -4.64 4.36 2.45
C THR A 57 -3.70 3.56 3.34
N PRO A 58 -3.50 3.96 4.61
CA PRO A 58 -2.68 3.20 5.53
C PRO A 58 -3.30 1.82 5.77
N VAL A 59 -2.56 0.77 5.43
CA VAL A 59 -2.90 -0.63 5.76
C VAL A 59 -2.42 -0.98 7.17
N VAL A 60 -1.49 -0.19 7.69
CA VAL A 60 -1.04 -0.21 9.08
C VAL A 60 -1.26 1.18 9.66
N ARG A 61 -1.89 1.27 10.83
CA ARG A 61 -2.13 2.52 11.55
C ARG A 61 -1.27 2.62 12.81
N ARG A 62 -0.89 3.83 13.20
CA ARG A 62 -0.21 4.10 14.47
C ARG A 62 -1.06 3.55 15.63
N GLY A 63 -0.40 2.84 16.55
CA GLY A 63 -1.03 2.19 17.69
C GLY A 63 -1.67 0.83 17.37
N GLN A 64 -1.79 0.46 16.09
CA GLN A 64 -2.33 -0.85 15.71
C GLN A 64 -1.38 -1.97 16.14
N ARG A 65 -1.94 -3.06 16.69
CA ARG A 65 -1.19 -4.30 16.89
C ARG A 65 -0.98 -4.97 15.53
N VAL A 66 0.28 -5.23 15.20
CA VAL A 66 0.70 -5.81 13.93
C VAL A 66 1.53 -7.07 14.16
N ILE A 67 1.58 -7.92 13.14
CA ILE A 67 2.48 -9.06 13.07
C ILE A 67 3.72 -8.63 12.29
N LEU A 68 4.86 -8.71 12.95
CA LEU A 68 6.18 -8.65 12.33
C LEU A 68 6.48 -10.00 11.67
N LEU A 69 6.78 -9.97 10.38
CA LEU A 69 7.31 -11.10 9.61
C LEU A 69 8.78 -10.84 9.29
N ALA A 70 9.68 -11.60 9.91
CA ALA A 70 11.09 -11.59 9.56
C ALA A 70 11.44 -12.89 8.83
N ARG A 71 12.10 -12.80 7.67
CA ARG A 71 12.50 -13.97 6.89
C ARG A 71 14.02 -13.97 6.71
N SER A 72 14.64 -15.11 7.02
CA SER A 72 16.05 -15.37 6.74
C SER A 72 16.17 -16.77 6.11
N GLY A 73 16.46 -16.82 4.81
CA GLY A 73 16.46 -18.06 4.03
C GLY A 73 15.11 -18.80 4.09
N ALA A 74 15.15 -20.02 4.64
CA ALA A 74 13.99 -20.89 4.84
C ALA A 74 13.23 -20.63 6.18
N VAL A 75 13.76 -19.79 7.06
CA VAL A 75 13.18 -19.52 8.38
C VAL A 75 12.31 -18.26 8.31
N GLU A 76 11.05 -18.38 8.76
CA GLU A 76 10.14 -17.25 8.98
C GLU A 76 9.82 -17.12 10.46
N VAL A 77 10.08 -15.94 11.02
CA VAL A 77 9.79 -15.59 12.41
C VAL A 77 8.61 -14.63 12.46
N ARG A 78 7.65 -14.93 13.32
CA ARG A 78 6.46 -14.10 13.59
C ARG A 78 6.53 -13.53 14.99
N ALA A 79 6.34 -12.22 15.12
CA ALA A 79 6.30 -11.56 16.42
C ALA A 79 5.15 -10.54 16.49
N ALA A 80 4.57 -10.36 17.67
CA ALA A 80 3.60 -9.31 17.91
C ALA A 80 4.32 -7.97 18.14
N ALA A 81 3.84 -6.93 17.49
CA ALA A 81 4.35 -5.57 17.61
C ALA A 81 3.22 -4.54 17.60
N VAL A 82 3.57 -3.29 17.87
CA VAL A 82 2.68 -2.14 17.73
C VAL A 82 3.31 -1.16 16.75
N ALA A 83 2.54 -0.73 15.76
CA ALA A 83 2.99 0.28 14.81
C ALA A 83 3.11 1.66 15.47
N LEU A 84 4.20 2.37 15.17
CA LEU A 84 4.48 3.70 15.70
C LEU A 84 4.10 4.81 14.73
N ALA A 85 3.81 4.45 13.47
CA ALA A 85 3.37 5.37 12.43
C ALA A 85 2.32 4.70 11.53
N ASP A 86 1.61 5.52 10.76
CA ASP A 86 0.76 5.05 9.67
C ASP A 86 1.61 4.67 8.47
N ALA A 87 1.23 3.63 7.74
CA ALA A 87 1.87 3.25 6.49
C ALA A 87 0.93 2.54 5.53
N ALA A 88 0.98 2.93 4.26
CA ALA A 88 0.32 2.19 3.19
C ALA A 88 1.13 0.94 2.80
N ALA A 89 0.50 0.05 2.03
CA ALA A 89 1.20 -1.11 1.52
C ALA A 89 2.43 -0.71 0.68
N GLY A 90 3.58 -1.32 0.95
CA GLY A 90 4.87 -0.99 0.35
C GLY A 90 5.62 0.15 1.02
N GLU A 91 5.03 0.85 2.00
CA GLU A 91 5.71 1.93 2.72
C GLU A 91 6.43 1.43 3.97
N ARG A 92 7.50 2.15 4.33
CA ARG A 92 8.25 1.87 5.56
C ARG A 92 7.45 2.32 6.78
N VAL A 93 7.52 1.53 7.85
CA VAL A 93 6.90 1.82 9.14
C VAL A 93 7.78 1.35 10.28
N SER A 94 7.92 2.20 11.30
CA SER A 94 8.56 1.81 12.54
C SER A 94 7.55 1.08 13.43
N VAL A 95 7.94 -0.07 13.95
CA VAL A 95 7.11 -0.88 14.84
C VAL A 95 7.89 -1.22 16.11
N ARG A 96 7.20 -1.29 17.25
CA ARG A 96 7.78 -1.71 18.53
C ARG A 96 7.37 -3.14 18.85
N ASN A 97 8.35 -4.03 18.98
CA ASN A 97 8.10 -5.41 19.39
C ASN A 97 7.56 -5.45 20.82
N LEU A 98 6.48 -6.21 21.05
CA LEU A 98 5.83 -6.27 22.37
C LEU A 98 6.59 -7.11 23.41
N ARG A 99 7.41 -8.08 22.98
CA ARG A 99 8.26 -8.89 23.87
C ARG A 99 9.56 -8.19 24.22
N SER A 100 10.33 -7.79 23.21
CA SER A 100 11.68 -7.24 23.41
C SER A 100 11.70 -5.72 23.65
N ARG A 101 10.57 -5.04 23.42
CA ARG A 101 10.43 -3.57 23.43
C ARG A 101 11.31 -2.82 22.43
N ARG A 102 12.07 -3.52 21.59
CA ARG A 102 12.91 -2.92 20.54
C ARG A 102 12.03 -2.31 19.44
N VAL A 103 12.45 -1.17 18.93
CA VAL A 103 11.88 -0.55 17.73
C VAL A 103 12.62 -1.08 16.51
N VAL A 104 11.87 -1.43 15.49
CA VAL A 104 12.39 -2.01 14.24
C VAL A 104 11.68 -1.34 13.07
N GLU A 105 12.40 -1.05 12.00
CA GLU A 105 11.81 -0.58 10.74
C GLU A 105 11.48 -1.76 9.83
N GLY A 106 10.28 -1.77 9.28
CA GLY A 106 9.88 -2.74 8.25
C GLY A 106 9.01 -2.10 7.19
N VAL A 107 8.52 -2.91 6.27
CA VAL A 107 7.62 -2.51 5.17
C VAL A 107 6.23 -3.06 5.44
N ALA A 108 5.21 -2.22 5.42
CA ALA A 108 3.82 -2.66 5.53
C ALA A 108 3.44 -3.46 4.28
N VAL A 109 2.95 -4.69 4.45
CA VAL A 109 2.65 -5.59 3.31
C VAL A 109 1.15 -5.61 3.02
N ARG A 110 0.36 -5.76 4.08
CA ARG A 110 -1.10 -5.81 4.06
C ARG A 110 -1.62 -5.44 5.44
N GLU A 111 -2.94 -5.47 5.61
CA GLU A 111 -3.58 -5.13 6.88
C GLU A 111 -2.96 -5.88 8.06
N GLY A 112 -2.45 -5.12 9.03
CA GLY A 112 -1.87 -5.65 10.27
C GLY A 112 -0.55 -6.41 10.11
N VAL A 113 0.11 -6.36 8.96
CA VAL A 113 1.34 -7.13 8.70
C VAL A 113 2.48 -6.26 8.20
N VAL A 114 3.62 -6.35 8.89
CA VAL A 114 4.86 -5.63 8.56
C VAL A 114 5.98 -6.64 8.35
N ARG A 115 6.69 -6.52 7.22
CA ARG A 115 7.83 -7.37 6.89
C ARG A 115 9.15 -6.66 7.22
N VAL A 116 10.08 -7.39 7.80
CA VAL A 116 11.46 -6.94 8.03
C VAL A 116 12.42 -7.85 7.28
N THR A 117 13.46 -7.25 6.72
CA THR A 117 14.64 -7.97 6.25
C THR A 117 15.64 -8.00 7.40
N LEU A 118 16.10 -9.20 7.76
CA LEU A 118 17.16 -9.42 8.74
C LEU A 118 18.54 -9.29 8.09
#